data_AF-A0A933BY96-F1
#
_entry.id   AF-A0A933BY96-F1
#
_cell.length_a   1.000
_cell.length_b   1.000
_cell.length_c   1.000
_cell.angle_alpha   90.00
_cell.angle_beta   90.00
_cell.angle_gamma   90.00
#
_symmetry.space_group_name_H-M   'P 1'
#
loop_
_entity.id
_entity.type
_entity.pdbx_description
1 polymer ?
#
loop_
_entity_poly.entity_id
_entity_poly.type
_entity_poly.pdbx_seq_one_letter_code
_entity_poly.pdbx_strand_id
1 'polypeptide(L)'
;MTIRWGDGHESVYPFDLLRKECPCALCGEERKKRAASQKAGGLSLSVMQGPVVRVGDAQVTDVQKVGRYALNFSWQDGHHTGIYTYEFLRSLCPCARCTGSGAA
;
A
#
# COMPACT_ATOMS: atom_id res chain seq x y z
N MET A 1 -2.55 9.85 6.62
CA MET A 1 -3.45 10.53 5.65
C MET A 1 -4.89 10.22 5.98
N THR A 2 -5.80 11.19 5.89
CA THR A 2 -7.25 10.98 6.07
C THR A 2 -7.98 11.32 4.78
N ILE A 3 -8.90 10.45 4.35
CA ILE A 3 -9.79 10.70 3.20
C ILE A 3 -11.23 10.72 3.70
N ARG A 4 -11.95 11.78 3.34
CA ARG A 4 -13.41 11.88 3.48
C ARG A 4 -14.06 11.56 2.16
N TRP A 5 -14.97 10.60 2.19
CA TRP A 5 -15.65 10.09 1.01
C TRP A 5 -17.03 10.73 0.84
N GLY A 6 -17.55 10.72 -0.38
CA GLY A 6 -18.87 11.29 -0.68
C GLY A 6 -20.04 10.58 -0.01
N ASP A 7 -19.85 9.33 0.43
CA ASP A 7 -20.82 8.55 1.19
C ASP A 7 -20.79 8.82 2.71
N GLY A 8 -20.03 9.83 3.15
CA GLY A 8 -19.86 10.19 4.55
C GLY A 8 -18.90 9.26 5.32
N HIS A 9 -18.30 8.26 4.66
CA HIS A 9 -17.26 7.45 5.26
C HIS A 9 -15.98 8.27 5.43
N GLU A 10 -15.19 7.93 6.44
CA GLU A 10 -13.85 8.49 6.66
C GLU A 10 -12.86 7.34 6.82
N SER A 11 -11.75 7.43 6.11
CA SER A 11 -10.69 6.43 6.16
C SER A 11 -9.39 7.09 6.59
N VAL A 12 -8.75 6.53 7.61
CA VAL A 12 -7.46 6.97 8.12
C VAL A 12 -6.40 5.95 7.72
N TYR A 13 -5.42 6.39 6.94
CA TYR A 13 -4.34 5.58 6.41
C TYR A 13 -3.01 5.95 7.06
N PRO A 14 -2.38 5.02 7.81
CA PRO A 14 -0.97 5.13 8.15
C PRO A 14 -0.12 5.16 6.88
N PHE A 15 0.93 5.97 6.86
CA PHE A 15 1.83 6.04 5.69
C PHE A 15 2.58 4.74 5.46
N ASP A 16 2.92 4.02 6.53
CA ASP A 16 3.52 2.69 6.45
C ASP A 16 2.63 1.71 5.67
N LEU A 17 1.31 1.76 5.90
CA LEU A 17 0.34 0.92 5.20
C LEU A 17 0.33 1.24 3.70
N LEU A 18 0.24 2.53 3.35
CA LEU A 18 0.22 2.97 1.94
C LEU A 18 1.50 2.57 1.22
N ARG A 19 2.66 2.80 1.86
CA ARG A 19 3.97 2.47 1.28
C ARG A 19 4.15 0.97 1.12
N LYS A 20 3.72 0.17 2.11
CA LYS A 20 3.77 -1.29 2.07
C LYS A 20 2.90 -1.86 0.94
N GLU A 21 1.72 -1.29 0.76
CA GLU A 21 0.75 -1.71 -0.26
C GLU A 21 0.90 -0.95 -1.59
N CYS A 22 2.09 -0.40 -1.85
CA CYS A 22 2.37 0.33 -3.07
C CYS A 22 1.98 -0.51 -4.32
N PRO A 23 1.09 0.02 -5.19
CA PRO A 23 0.56 -0.71 -6.34
C PRO A 23 1.46 -0.63 -7.59
N CYS A 24 2.68 -0.10 -7.48
CA CYS A 24 3.59 -0.06 -8.63
C CYS A 24 4.05 -1.46 -9.03
N ALA A 25 4.40 -1.63 -10.32
CA ALA A 25 4.79 -2.92 -10.86
C ALA A 25 5.94 -3.58 -10.07
N LEU A 26 6.97 -2.80 -9.72
CA LEU A 26 8.11 -3.29 -8.93
C LEU A 26 7.68 -3.83 -7.56
N CYS A 27 6.90 -3.07 -6.80
CA CYS A 27 6.41 -3.50 -5.49
C CYS A 27 5.42 -4.68 -5.60
N GLY A 28 4.62 -4.73 -6.66
CA GLY A 28 3.69 -5.82 -6.93
C GLY A 28 4.41 -7.13 -7.22
N GLU A 29 5.42 -7.12 -8.07
CA GLU A 29 6.23 -8.31 -8.38
C GLU A 29 6.96 -8.84 -7.15
N GLU A 30 7.55 -7.95 -6.34
CA GLU A 30 8.22 -8.33 -5.09
C GLU A 30 7.25 -8.97 -4.08
N ARG A 31 6.01 -8.45 -3.97
CA ARG A 31 4.98 -9.08 -3.13
C ARG A 31 4.60 -10.47 -3.62
N LYS A 32 4.42 -10.66 -4.93
CA LYS A 32 4.12 -11.99 -5.51
C LYS A 32 5.22 -13.01 -5.24
N LYS A 33 6.49 -12.62 -5.44
CA LYS A 33 7.64 -13.49 -5.15
C LYS A 33 7.67 -13.91 -3.69
N ARG A 34 7.50 -12.95 -2.76
CA ARG A 34 7.45 -13.23 -1.31
C ARG A 34 6.34 -14.23 -0.96
N ALA A 35 5.13 -14.04 -1.50
CA ALA A 35 4.01 -14.95 -1.29
C ALA A 35 4.28 -16.36 -1.85
N ALA A 36 4.92 -16.47 -3.01
CA ALA A 36 5.30 -17.75 -3.61
C ALA A 36 6.36 -18.49 -2.78
N SER A 37 7.40 -17.78 -2.32
CA SER A 37 8.45 -18.35 -1.47
C SER A 37 7.92 -18.83 -0.12
N GLN A 38 6.98 -18.09 0.50
CA GLN A 38 6.33 -18.49 1.75
C GLN A 38 5.48 -19.77 1.59
N LYS A 39 4.82 -19.93 0.44
CA LYS A 39 3.98 -21.11 0.15
C LYS A 39 4.81 -22.39 -0.09
N ALA A 40 6.05 -22.26 -0.52
CA ALA A 40 6.92 -23.39 -0.86
C ALA A 40 7.61 -24.07 0.35
N GLY A 41 7.33 -23.64 1.59
CA GLY A 41 7.84 -24.29 2.81
C GLY A 41 9.36 -24.22 3.02
N GLY A 42 10.10 -23.57 2.12
CA GLY A 42 11.54 -23.43 2.23
C GLY A 42 11.92 -22.29 3.18
N LEU A 43 12.70 -22.61 4.21
CA LEU A 43 13.61 -21.67 4.88
C LEU A 43 14.68 -21.18 3.87
N SER A 44 14.24 -20.53 2.81
CA SER A 44 15.14 -19.87 1.87
C SER A 44 15.59 -18.59 2.57
N LEU A 45 16.88 -18.54 2.93
CA LEU A 45 17.64 -17.32 3.25
C LEU A 45 17.75 -16.42 1.99
N SER A 46 16.62 -16.16 1.35
CA SER A 46 16.53 -15.13 0.33
C SER A 46 16.63 -13.80 1.06
N VAL A 47 17.76 -13.14 0.86
CA VAL A 47 17.98 -11.74 1.23
C VAL A 47 16.69 -10.98 0.92
N MET A 48 16.11 -10.30 1.92
CA MET A 48 14.93 -9.44 1.75
C MET A 48 15.26 -8.30 0.79
N GLN A 49 15.23 -8.55 -0.53
CA GLN A 49 15.58 -7.57 -1.55
C GLN A 49 14.41 -6.67 -1.98
N GLY A 50 13.21 -6.92 -1.47
CA GLY A 50 12.12 -5.96 -1.60
C GLY A 50 12.27 -4.81 -0.59
N PRO A 51 11.67 -3.64 -0.83
CA PRO A 51 11.77 -2.51 0.09
C PRO A 51 11.32 -2.92 1.50
N VAL A 52 12.27 -2.90 2.44
CA VAL A 52 11.98 -3.11 3.86
C VAL A 52 11.57 -1.76 4.41
N VAL A 53 10.28 -1.49 4.34
CA VAL A 53 9.69 -0.31 4.98
C VAL A 53 9.54 -0.69 6.44
N ARG A 54 10.42 -0.20 7.31
CA ARG A 54 10.21 -0.36 8.75
C ARG A 54 9.10 0.58 9.17
N VAL A 55 8.38 0.19 10.22
CA VAL A 55 7.34 1.03 10.80
C VAL A 55 7.95 2.38 11.20
N GLY A 56 7.40 3.47 10.66
CA GLY A 56 7.89 4.83 10.89
C GLY A 56 8.87 5.37 9.83
N ASP A 57 9.39 4.53 8.93
CA ASP A 57 10.31 4.98 7.87
C ASP A 57 9.57 5.51 6.63
N ALA A 58 8.27 5.26 6.50
CA ALA A 58 7.48 5.71 5.36
C ALA A 58 7.21 7.21 5.42
N GLN A 59 8.07 8.00 4.78
CA GLN A 59 7.88 9.44 4.64
C GLN A 59 7.44 9.82 3.23
N VAL A 60 6.34 10.55 3.15
CA VAL A 60 5.82 11.14 1.92
C VAL A 60 6.50 12.49 1.71
N THR A 61 7.12 12.69 0.56
CA THR A 61 7.75 13.97 0.17
C THR A 61 6.84 14.82 -0.69
N ASP A 62 5.95 14.19 -1.48
CA ASP A 62 5.00 14.88 -2.33
C ASP A 62 3.75 14.03 -2.62
N VAL A 63 2.62 14.69 -2.88
CA VAL A 63 1.35 14.04 -3.23
C VAL A 63 0.71 14.76 -4.40
N GLN A 64 0.51 14.03 -5.50
CA GLN A 64 -0.09 14.55 -6.73
C GLN A 64 -1.40 13.84 -7.04
N LYS A 65 -2.36 14.58 -7.59
CA LYS A 65 -3.57 13.99 -8.16
C LYS A 65 -3.26 13.44 -9.54
N VAL A 66 -3.70 12.22 -9.81
CA VAL A 66 -3.65 11.63 -11.14
C VAL A 66 -5.05 11.71 -11.75
N GLY A 67 -5.26 12.76 -12.53
CA GLY A 67 -6.57 13.09 -13.09
C GLY A 67 -7.64 13.21 -12.01
N ARG A 68 -8.76 12.51 -12.20
CA ARG A 68 -9.91 12.49 -11.28
C ARG A 68 -10.14 11.16 -10.57
N TYR A 69 -9.20 10.22 -10.65
CA TYR A 69 -9.45 8.83 -10.22
C TYR A 69 -8.41 8.26 -9.25
N ALA A 70 -7.28 8.94 -9.05
CA ALA A 70 -6.19 8.41 -8.25
C ALA A 70 -5.31 9.48 -7.62
N LEU A 71 -4.50 9.04 -6.66
CA LEU A 71 -3.38 9.77 -6.08
C LEU A 71 -2.06 9.09 -6.45
N ASN A 72 -1.02 9.90 -6.57
CA ASN A 72 0.36 9.45 -6.67
C ASN A 72 1.13 10.04 -5.49
N PHE A 73 2.02 9.24 -4.91
CA PHE A 73 2.84 9.63 -3.78
C PHE A 73 4.31 9.51 -4.18
N SER A 74 5.06 10.56 -3.92
CA SER A 74 6.52 10.51 -3.87
C SER A 74 6.97 10.22 -2.45
N TRP A 75 7.88 9.27 -2.32
CA TRP A 75 8.41 8.77 -1.06
C TRP A 75 9.87 9.16 -0.92
N GLN A 76 10.33 9.38 0.32
CA GLN A 76 11.73 9.71 0.60
C GLN A 76 12.70 8.61 0.14
N ASP A 77 12.26 7.35 0.08
CA ASP A 77 13.04 6.21 -0.40
C ASP A 77 13.14 6.11 -1.94
N GLY A 78 12.71 7.15 -2.65
CA GLY A 78 12.77 7.26 -4.11
C GLY A 78 11.59 6.67 -4.87
N HIS A 79 10.65 5.99 -4.20
CA HIS A 79 9.46 5.48 -4.88
C HIS A 79 8.51 6.63 -5.26
N HIS A 80 8.00 6.62 -6.48
CA HIS A 80 7.09 7.68 -6.97
C HIS A 80 6.18 7.22 -8.11
N THR A 81 6.20 5.93 -8.48
CA THR A 81 5.46 5.40 -9.64
C THR A 81 4.16 4.68 -9.25
N GLY A 82 3.83 4.66 -7.95
CA GLY A 82 2.58 4.06 -7.46
C GLY A 82 1.37 4.93 -7.78
N ILE A 83 0.38 4.38 -8.48
CA ILE A 83 -0.91 5.03 -8.74
C ILE A 83 -1.96 4.39 -7.84
N TYR A 84 -2.40 5.13 -6.84
CA TYR A 84 -3.36 4.70 -5.84
C TYR A 84 -4.74 5.16 -6.27
N THR A 85 -5.47 4.31 -6.98
CA THR A 85 -6.86 4.62 -7.37
C THR A 85 -7.73 4.82 -6.14
N TYR A 86 -8.75 5.67 -6.24
CA TYR A 86 -9.69 5.87 -5.14
C TYR A 86 -10.39 4.57 -4.74
N GLU A 87 -10.67 3.70 -5.70
CA GLU A 87 -11.19 2.34 -5.46
C GLU A 87 -10.21 1.49 -4.65
N PHE A 88 -8.92 1.50 -5.01
CA PHE A 88 -7.89 0.78 -4.28
C PHE A 88 -7.69 1.33 -2.87
N LEU A 89 -7.66 2.66 -2.71
CA LEU A 89 -7.60 3.28 -1.39
C LEU A 89 -8.82 2.87 -0.55
N ARG A 90 -10.01 2.83 -1.15
CA ARG A 90 -11.23 2.43 -0.45
C ARG A 90 -11.18 0.96 -0.01
N SER A 91 -10.70 0.05 -0.86
CA SER A 91 -10.54 -1.36 -0.49
C SER A 91 -9.45 -1.57 0.56
N LEU A 92 -8.46 -0.68 0.62
CA LEU A 92 -7.39 -0.70 1.62
C LEU A 92 -7.79 -0.08 2.98
N CYS A 93 -9.04 0.36 3.16
CA CYS A 93 -9.46 1.01 4.40
C CYS A 93 -9.24 0.08 5.63
N PRO A 94 -8.40 0.48 6.61
CA PRO A 94 -8.06 -0.38 7.75
C PRO A 94 -9.10 -0.34 8.88
N CYS A 95 -10.23 0.32 8.68
CA CYS A 95 -11.24 0.46 9.74
C CYS A 95 -11.99 -0.86 9.97
N ALA A 96 -12.45 -1.07 11.21
CA ALA A 96 -13.16 -2.28 11.61
C ALA A 96 -14.37 -2.61 10.73
N ARG A 97 -15.09 -1.60 10.22
CA ARG A 97 -16.24 -1.80 9.31
C ARG A 97 -15.83 -2.44 7.99
N CYS A 98 -14.69 -2.04 7.43
CA CYS A 98 -14.19 -2.51 6.15
C CYS A 98 -13.44 -3.85 6.30
N THR A 99 -12.65 -4.02 7.36
CA THR A 99 -11.90 -5.25 7.61
C THR A 99 -12.76 -6.39 8.14
N GLY A 100 -13.82 -6.08 8.90
CA GLY A 100 -14.74 -7.06 9.49
C GLY A 100 -15.78 -7.64 8.53
N SER A 101 -15.95 -7.06 7.34
CA SER A 101 -16.92 -7.52 6.33
C SER A 101 -16.32 -8.46 5.27
N GLY A 102 -15.05 -8.85 5.43
CA GLY A 102 -14.29 -9.68 4.47
C GLY A 102 -13.90 -11.07 4.97
N ALA A 103 -14.62 -11.61 5.96
CA ALA A 103 -14.49 -12.99 6.41
C ALA A 103 -15.88 -13.65 6.42
N ALA A 104 -16.30 -14.12 5.24
CA ALA A 104 -17.36 -15.10 5.06
C ALA A 104 -16.93 -16.05 3.93
#